data_AF-A0A2E8DTQ4-F1
#
_entry.id   AF-A0A2E8DTQ4-F1
#
_cell.length_a   1.000
_cell.length_b   1.000
_cell.length_c   1.000
_cell.angle_alpha   90.00
_cell.angle_beta   90.00
_cell.angle_gamma   90.00
#
_symmetry.space_group_name_H-M   'P 1'
#
loop_
_entity.id
_entity.type
_entity.pdbx_description
1 polymer ?
#
loop_
_entity_poly.entity_id
_entity_poly.type
_entity_poly.pdbx_seq_one_letter_code
_entity_poly.pdbx_strand_id
1 'polypeptide(L)'
;MACSRFGSPKPLKEMTFPQDVAFLEKHVEVITLGQGPGKPKVAIVPAYQGRVMTSTVGGSKSPSHGWINRELIEAGRNDPHINAYGGEDRFWLGPEGGQFSIFFKKGDPFDLEHWQTPALIDTRPYEVITKTDREVTFRHEAKIKNYSDTHFLIRIDRTVRLLDRSSIDELLDVKLPPSIDIVAYETENILTNIGDAAWTKHGGLLSIWILGMYKHSTDTTVLVPYVEGDEADLGPIVNADYFGEVPAERLRVKDGVIRFSADGKYRSKIGLSPKRAKSILGS
;
A
#
# COMPACT_ATOMS: atom_id res chain seq x y z
N MET A 1 4.94 -16.29 6.44
CA MET A 1 4.75 -16.88 7.79
C MET A 1 4.94 -15.77 8.83
N ALA A 2 3.86 -15.20 9.35
CA ALA A 2 3.90 -14.26 10.48
C ALA A 2 2.57 -14.19 11.28
N CYS A 3 1.62 -15.12 11.03
CA CYS A 3 0.29 -15.09 11.66
C CYS A 3 -0.03 -16.43 12.32
N SER A 4 0.78 -16.88 13.27
CA SER A 4 0.40 -18.07 14.08
C SER A 4 0.98 -18.13 15.48
N ARG A 5 1.39 -17.02 16.10
CA ARG A 5 1.73 -16.99 17.53
C ARG A 5 1.48 -15.64 18.19
N PHE A 6 0.23 -15.22 18.37
CA PHE A 6 -0.06 -14.19 19.36
C PHE A 6 -1.37 -14.53 20.09
N GLY A 7 -1.26 -14.76 21.40
CA GLY A 7 -2.41 -14.72 22.30
C GLY A 7 -3.07 -13.33 22.26
N SER A 8 -4.26 -13.22 22.86
CA SER A 8 -5.10 -12.02 22.85
C SER A 8 -4.28 -10.72 22.81
N PRO A 9 -4.34 -9.93 21.73
CA PRO A 9 -3.50 -8.75 21.61
C PRO A 9 -3.84 -7.79 22.74
N LYS A 10 -2.85 -7.45 23.57
CA LYS A 10 -2.93 -6.28 24.44
C LYS A 10 -3.28 -5.08 23.55
N PRO A 11 -4.16 -4.16 23.97
CA PRO A 11 -4.43 -2.96 23.19
C PRO A 11 -3.10 -2.25 22.94
N LEU A 12 -2.70 -2.17 21.66
CA LEU A 12 -1.52 -1.42 21.25
C LEU A 12 -1.75 0.01 21.71
N LYS A 13 -0.85 0.52 22.56
CA LYS A 13 -0.89 1.92 22.99
C LYS A 13 -0.87 2.79 21.74
N GLU A 14 -1.92 3.57 21.56
CA GLU A 14 -2.06 4.44 20.40
C GLU A 14 -0.92 5.47 20.40
N MET A 15 -0.13 5.43 19.33
CA MET A 15 0.99 6.35 19.13
C MET A 15 0.52 7.59 18.37
N THR A 16 0.98 8.74 18.84
CA THR A 16 0.82 10.01 18.14
C THR A 16 1.78 10.08 16.95
N PHE A 17 1.44 10.92 15.96
CA PHE A 17 2.31 11.13 14.80
C PHE A 17 3.75 11.54 15.16
N PRO A 18 4.00 12.48 16.09
CA PRO A 18 5.38 12.80 16.49
C PRO A 18 6.14 11.61 17.11
N GLN A 19 5.45 10.71 17.81
CA GLN A 19 6.08 9.51 18.38
C GLN A 19 6.41 8.46 17.33
N ASP A 20 5.60 8.36 16.26
CA ASP A 20 5.90 7.49 15.13
C ASP A 20 7.06 8.05 14.28
N VAL A 21 7.08 9.36 14.01
CA VAL A 21 8.20 10.01 13.32
C VAL A 21 9.49 9.89 14.12
N ALA A 22 9.48 10.27 15.40
CA ALA A 22 10.68 10.18 16.25
C ALA A 22 11.14 8.73 16.47
N PHE A 23 10.25 7.75 16.31
CA PHE A 23 10.64 6.34 16.27
C PHE A 23 11.38 6.02 14.97
N LEU A 24 10.77 6.33 13.81
CA LEU A 24 11.35 6.05 12.50
C LEU A 24 12.71 6.74 12.32
N GLU A 25 12.85 8.00 12.76
CA GLU A 25 14.09 8.80 12.66
C GLU A 25 15.28 8.18 13.42
N LYS A 26 15.05 7.26 14.37
CA LYS A 26 16.13 6.50 15.02
C LYS A 26 16.76 5.45 14.12
N HIS A 27 16.06 5.04 13.06
CA HIS A 27 16.42 3.88 12.24
C HIS A 27 16.63 4.25 10.76
N VAL A 28 15.89 5.24 10.26
CA VAL A 28 15.86 5.64 8.85
C VAL A 28 15.63 7.13 8.71
N GLU A 29 16.07 7.69 7.58
CA GLU A 29 15.70 9.06 7.21
C GLU A 29 14.18 9.16 6.97
N VAL A 30 13.56 10.18 7.55
CA VAL A 30 12.13 10.48 7.38
C VAL A 30 11.97 11.84 6.73
N ILE A 31 11.23 11.88 5.63
CA ILE A 31 10.76 13.11 5.00
C ILE A 31 9.35 13.38 5.52
N THR A 32 9.15 14.55 6.14
CA THR A 32 7.81 14.98 6.55
C THR A 32 7.32 16.11 5.64
N LEU A 33 6.18 15.90 4.98
CA LEU A 33 5.44 16.96 4.29
C LEU A 33 4.48 17.65 5.26
N GLY A 34 4.27 18.94 5.08
CA GLY A 34 3.42 19.80 5.90
C GLY A 34 4.21 20.66 6.89
N GLN A 35 4.01 21.98 6.82
CA GLN A 35 4.66 22.97 7.68
C GLN A 35 3.74 23.51 8.77
N GLY A 36 4.36 23.92 9.87
CA GLY A 36 3.70 24.61 10.97
C GLY A 36 3.20 23.67 12.08
N PRO A 37 3.13 24.17 13.33
CA PRO A 37 2.54 23.44 14.44
C PRO A 37 1.05 23.17 14.20
N GLY A 38 0.59 21.98 14.56
CA GLY A 38 -0.83 21.65 14.53
C GLY A 38 -1.44 21.44 13.14
N LYS A 39 -0.64 21.47 12.06
CA LYS A 39 -1.12 21.27 10.69
C LYS A 39 -1.07 19.80 10.26
N PRO A 40 -1.85 19.41 9.22
CA PRO A 40 -1.77 18.09 8.63
C PRO A 40 -0.37 17.77 8.14
N LYS A 41 0.07 16.53 8.31
CA LYS A 41 1.42 16.07 7.93
C LYS A 41 1.41 14.64 7.41
N VAL A 42 2.42 14.33 6.60
CA VAL A 42 2.66 13.00 6.03
C VAL A 42 4.13 12.65 6.20
N ALA A 43 4.42 11.48 6.77
CA ALA A 43 5.77 10.96 6.95
C ALA A 43 6.08 9.92 5.87
N ILE A 44 7.18 10.12 5.14
CA ILE A 44 7.63 9.31 4.02
C ILE A 44 9.05 8.80 4.31
N VAL A 45 9.35 7.55 3.94
CA VAL A 45 10.70 6.97 4.13
C VAL A 45 11.29 6.60 2.77
N PRO A 46 12.34 7.32 2.29
CA PRO A 46 13.04 7.00 1.04
C PRO A 46 13.63 5.58 1.02
N ALA A 47 14.17 5.16 2.17
CA ALA A 47 14.76 3.82 2.36
C ALA A 47 13.75 2.68 2.13
N TYR A 48 12.46 2.97 2.28
CA TYR A 48 11.36 2.03 2.08
C TYR A 48 10.63 2.33 0.77
N GLN A 49 11.38 2.61 -0.30
CA GLN A 49 10.87 2.85 -1.66
C GLN A 49 9.94 4.08 -1.77
N GLY A 50 10.23 5.14 -1.00
CA GLY A 50 9.39 6.35 -0.97
C GLY A 50 7.99 6.10 -0.39
N ARG A 51 7.87 5.11 0.52
CA ARG A 51 6.63 4.71 1.15
C ARG A 51 6.10 5.78 2.09
N VAL A 52 4.79 6.03 2.03
CA VAL A 52 4.09 6.82 3.05
C VAL A 52 3.92 5.92 4.27
N MET A 53 4.62 6.23 5.34
CA MET A 53 4.59 5.44 6.57
C MET A 53 3.34 5.76 7.39
N THR A 54 3.04 7.05 7.56
CA THR A 54 1.86 7.48 8.29
C THR A 54 1.54 8.95 8.03
N SER A 55 0.31 9.37 8.35
CA SER A 55 -0.22 10.72 8.20
C SER A 55 -0.95 11.17 9.47
N THR A 56 -1.19 12.47 9.61
CA THR A 56 -1.99 13.03 10.71
C THR A 56 -2.77 14.24 10.25
N VAL A 57 -3.96 14.44 10.81
CA VAL A 57 -4.77 15.66 10.61
C VAL A 57 -4.16 16.90 11.28
N GLY A 58 -3.11 16.72 12.08
CA GLY A 58 -2.46 17.78 12.84
C GLY A 58 -2.90 17.81 14.29
N GLY A 59 -2.17 18.55 15.12
CA GLY A 59 -2.33 18.57 16.59
C GLY A 59 -1.36 17.59 17.26
N SER A 60 -0.73 18.02 18.36
CA SER A 60 0.34 17.24 19.01
C SER A 60 -0.12 15.93 19.66
N LYS A 61 -1.43 15.75 19.83
CA LYS A 61 -2.06 14.56 20.41
C LYS A 61 -2.77 13.70 19.38
N SER A 62 -2.82 14.13 18.12
CA SER A 62 -3.55 13.41 17.09
C SER A 62 -2.84 12.10 16.76
N PRO A 63 -3.60 11.02 16.57
CA PRO A 63 -3.03 9.76 16.18
C PRO A 63 -2.42 9.86 14.78
N SER A 64 -1.57 8.88 14.50
CA SER A 64 -1.15 8.57 13.14
C SER A 64 -2.06 7.48 12.55
N HIS A 65 -2.22 7.37 11.23
CA HIS A 65 -3.19 6.42 10.64
C HIS A 65 -2.53 5.11 10.16
N GLY A 66 -1.29 5.18 9.68
CA GLY A 66 -0.54 4.02 9.21
C GLY A 66 -0.16 3.04 10.31
N TRP A 67 -0.23 1.75 10.00
CA TRP A 67 0.36 0.70 10.83
C TRP A 67 1.87 0.64 10.57
N ILE A 68 2.66 0.58 11.63
CA ILE A 68 4.14 0.53 11.59
C ILE A 68 4.60 -0.73 12.32
N ASN A 69 5.40 -1.55 11.65
CA ASN A 69 6.01 -2.74 12.24
C ASN A 69 7.25 -2.37 13.07
N ARG A 70 7.02 -1.91 14.29
CA ARG A 70 8.09 -1.43 15.19
C ARG A 70 9.12 -2.51 15.50
N GLU A 71 8.69 -3.74 15.74
CA GLU A 71 9.58 -4.86 16.05
C GLU A 71 10.56 -5.16 14.91
N LEU A 72 10.06 -5.19 13.67
CA LEU A 72 10.91 -5.40 12.49
C LEU A 72 11.90 -4.25 12.28
N ILE A 73 11.44 -3.00 12.43
CA ILE A 73 12.27 -1.82 12.24
C ILE A 73 13.36 -1.74 13.32
N GLU A 74 13.01 -2.02 14.59
CA GLU A 74 13.97 -2.06 15.71
C GLU A 74 15.01 -3.17 15.55
N ALA A 75 14.62 -4.32 14.98
CA ALA A 75 15.54 -5.42 14.75
C ALA A 75 16.68 -5.08 13.77
N GLY A 76 16.51 -4.06 12.92
CA GLY A 76 17.56 -3.54 12.04
C GLY A 76 18.12 -4.54 11.03
N ARG A 77 17.41 -5.66 10.79
CA ARG A 77 17.81 -6.74 9.90
C ARG A 77 16.69 -7.10 8.96
N ASN A 78 17.06 -7.59 7.78
CA ASN A 78 16.09 -7.99 6.78
C ASN A 78 15.57 -9.41 7.06
N ASP A 79 14.26 -9.60 6.95
CA ASP A 79 13.64 -10.91 6.92
C ASP A 79 13.91 -11.59 5.55
N PRO A 80 13.98 -12.94 5.49
CA PRO A 80 14.36 -13.65 4.27
C PRO A 80 13.50 -13.34 3.05
N HIS A 81 12.17 -13.37 3.17
CA HIS A 81 11.26 -13.31 2.01
C HIS A 81 10.71 -11.92 1.69
N ILE A 82 10.40 -11.14 2.73
CA ILE A 82 9.76 -9.83 2.62
C ILE A 82 9.96 -9.05 3.91
N ASN A 83 10.19 -7.74 3.78
CA ASN A 83 10.29 -6.82 4.90
C ASN A 83 8.98 -6.02 5.05
N ALA A 84 8.11 -6.52 5.93
CA ALA A 84 6.78 -5.95 6.17
C ALA A 84 6.83 -4.75 7.16
N TYR A 85 7.47 -3.65 6.77
CA TYR A 85 7.61 -2.45 7.62
C TYR A 85 6.29 -1.73 7.98
N GLY A 86 5.19 -2.03 7.28
CA GLY A 86 3.93 -1.29 7.39
C GLY A 86 3.83 -0.14 6.38
N GLY A 87 2.97 0.85 6.66
CA GLY A 87 2.78 2.07 5.86
C GLY A 87 1.42 2.19 5.18
N GLU A 88 0.94 3.42 5.01
CA GLU A 88 -0.35 3.74 4.36
C GLU A 88 -0.30 3.62 2.84
N ASP A 89 0.87 3.78 2.22
CA ASP A 89 1.04 3.67 0.77
C ASP A 89 2.41 3.07 0.43
N ARG A 90 2.42 1.77 0.13
CA ARG A 90 3.58 1.01 -0.35
C ARG A 90 3.43 0.72 -1.84
N PHE A 91 4.39 1.19 -2.64
CA PHE A 91 4.56 0.78 -4.03
C PHE A 91 4.95 -0.70 -4.13
N TRP A 92 4.32 -1.43 -5.04
CA TRP A 92 4.54 -2.85 -5.26
C TRP A 92 4.41 -3.21 -6.74
N LEU A 93 4.96 -4.36 -7.12
CA LEU A 93 4.88 -4.89 -8.48
C LEU A 93 4.39 -6.33 -8.49
N GLY A 94 3.56 -6.63 -9.48
CA GLY A 94 3.17 -8.00 -9.84
C GLY A 94 3.74 -8.43 -11.20
N PRO A 95 3.50 -9.70 -11.57
CA PRO A 95 2.70 -10.68 -10.82
C PRO A 95 3.52 -11.42 -9.76
N GLU A 96 2.85 -11.82 -8.66
CA GLU A 96 3.48 -12.57 -7.55
C GLU A 96 3.66 -14.07 -7.82
N GLY A 97 2.91 -14.64 -8.78
CA GLY A 97 2.93 -16.07 -9.09
C GLY A 97 2.69 -16.37 -10.56
N GLY A 98 2.85 -17.64 -10.94
CA GLY A 98 2.68 -18.11 -12.30
C GLY A 98 3.89 -17.87 -13.21
N GLN A 99 3.75 -18.23 -14.49
CA GLN A 99 4.84 -18.21 -15.48
C GLN A 99 5.49 -16.84 -15.69
N PHE A 100 4.81 -15.74 -15.35
CA PHE A 100 5.35 -14.39 -15.48
C PHE A 100 5.73 -13.77 -14.14
N SER A 101 5.78 -14.56 -13.05
CA SER A 101 6.13 -14.05 -11.72
C SER A 101 7.52 -13.42 -11.71
N ILE A 102 7.68 -12.31 -11.00
CA ILE A 102 8.99 -11.72 -10.71
C ILE A 102 9.56 -12.17 -9.35
N PHE A 103 8.87 -13.08 -8.65
CA PHE A 103 9.17 -13.49 -7.27
C PHE A 103 9.82 -14.87 -7.16
N PHE A 104 9.97 -15.58 -8.27
CA PHE A 104 10.53 -16.94 -8.31
C PHE A 104 11.67 -17.02 -9.31
N LYS A 105 12.68 -17.84 -9.03
CA LYS A 105 13.67 -18.19 -10.06
C LYS A 105 13.05 -19.22 -10.99
N LYS A 106 13.48 -19.21 -12.25
CA LYS A 106 13.01 -20.18 -13.24
C LYS A 106 13.30 -21.61 -12.77
N GLY A 107 12.27 -22.45 -12.82
CA GLY A 107 12.33 -23.85 -12.42
C GLY A 107 11.93 -24.07 -10.95
N ASP A 108 11.90 -23.02 -10.13
CA ASP A 108 11.46 -23.14 -8.74
C ASP A 108 9.96 -23.49 -8.67
N PRO A 109 9.56 -24.34 -7.70
CA PRO A 109 8.14 -24.56 -7.42
C PRO A 109 7.49 -23.28 -6.89
N PHE A 110 6.20 -23.11 -7.18
CA PHE A 110 5.41 -21.99 -6.65
C PHE A 110 4.94 -22.25 -5.22
N ASP A 111 5.88 -22.24 -4.28
CA ASP A 111 5.65 -22.37 -2.84
C ASP A 111 6.22 -21.17 -2.06
N LEU A 112 5.97 -21.13 -0.75
CA LEU A 112 6.44 -20.03 0.11
C LEU A 112 7.95 -20.07 0.37
N GLU A 113 8.60 -21.23 0.21
CA GLU A 113 10.03 -21.38 0.46
C GLU A 113 10.86 -20.73 -0.64
N HIS A 114 10.38 -20.80 -1.88
CA HIS A 114 11.07 -20.22 -3.04
C HIS A 114 10.60 -18.80 -3.39
N TRP A 115 9.45 -18.39 -2.87
CA TRP A 115 8.92 -17.06 -3.08
C TRP A 115 9.84 -15.99 -2.46
N GLN A 116 10.29 -15.02 -3.25
CA GLN A 116 11.18 -13.95 -2.79
C GLN A 116 10.75 -12.61 -3.34
N THR A 117 10.60 -11.62 -2.46
CA THR A 117 10.35 -10.25 -2.91
C THR A 117 11.57 -9.66 -3.63
N PRO A 118 11.41 -9.10 -4.84
CA PRO A 118 12.47 -8.38 -5.51
C PRO A 118 12.98 -7.20 -4.69
N ALA A 119 14.31 -7.05 -4.61
CA ALA A 119 14.94 -6.01 -3.80
C ALA A 119 14.44 -4.59 -4.13
N LEU A 120 14.08 -4.32 -5.40
CA LEU A 120 13.60 -3.02 -5.85
C LEU A 120 12.26 -2.57 -5.21
N ILE A 121 11.46 -3.49 -4.67
CA ILE A 121 10.19 -3.21 -3.96
C ILE A 121 10.22 -3.62 -2.48
N ASP A 122 11.42 -3.85 -1.92
CA ASP A 122 11.59 -4.33 -0.54
C ASP A 122 12.75 -3.66 0.20
N THR A 123 13.96 -3.73 -0.34
CA THR A 123 15.20 -3.40 0.38
C THR A 123 16.04 -2.29 -0.26
N ARG A 124 15.75 -1.91 -1.51
CA ARG A 124 16.49 -0.84 -2.19
C ARG A 124 15.84 0.52 -1.94
N PRO A 125 16.61 1.53 -1.48
CA PRO A 125 16.09 2.89 -1.33
C PRO A 125 15.78 3.49 -2.69
N TYR A 126 14.82 4.42 -2.74
CA TYR A 126 14.62 5.27 -3.90
C TYR A 126 15.35 6.61 -3.72
N GLU A 127 15.95 7.10 -4.80
CA GLU A 127 16.63 8.39 -4.81
C GLU A 127 15.60 9.51 -4.71
N VAL A 128 15.82 10.49 -3.84
CA VAL A 128 15.02 11.72 -3.77
C VAL A 128 15.48 12.66 -4.87
N ILE A 129 14.58 13.06 -5.78
CA ILE A 129 14.91 13.94 -6.90
C ILE A 129 14.57 15.40 -6.57
N THR A 130 13.37 15.66 -6.07
CA THR A 130 12.95 16.97 -5.57
C THR A 130 12.21 16.83 -4.25
N LYS A 131 12.29 17.88 -3.42
CA LYS A 131 11.59 17.96 -2.15
C LYS A 131 11.16 19.40 -1.89
N THR A 132 9.90 19.57 -1.53
CA THR A 132 9.30 20.81 -1.01
C THR A 132 8.55 20.49 0.28
N ASP A 133 7.88 21.50 0.84
CA ASP A 133 7.02 21.32 2.01
C ASP A 133 5.75 20.52 1.73
N ARG A 134 5.37 20.36 0.45
CA ARG A 134 4.11 19.73 0.04
C ARG A 134 4.29 18.57 -0.91
N GLU A 135 5.49 18.35 -1.42
CA GLU A 135 5.76 17.32 -2.42
C GLU A 135 7.16 16.75 -2.23
N VAL A 136 7.30 15.44 -2.46
CA VAL A 136 8.59 14.79 -2.67
C VAL A 136 8.50 13.86 -3.88
N THR A 137 9.51 13.90 -4.74
CA THR A 137 9.63 13.02 -5.91
C THR A 137 10.81 12.07 -5.76
N PHE A 138 10.65 10.87 -6.30
CA PHE A 138 11.60 9.79 -6.22
C PHE A 138 11.86 9.18 -7.59
N ARG A 139 13.07 8.65 -7.79
CA ARG A 139 13.42 7.84 -8.95
C ARG A 139 14.18 6.58 -8.54
N HIS A 140 13.88 5.49 -9.24
CA HIS A 140 14.64 4.26 -9.15
C HIS A 140 14.68 3.56 -10.49
N GLU A 141 15.87 3.14 -10.93
CA GLU A 141 16.04 2.32 -12.13
C GLU A 141 16.48 0.93 -11.72
N ALA A 142 15.91 -0.08 -12.38
CA ALA A 142 16.20 -1.47 -12.06
C ALA A 142 16.14 -2.36 -13.29
N LYS A 143 16.88 -3.47 -13.21
CA LYS A 143 16.73 -4.60 -14.10
C LYS A 143 16.12 -5.76 -13.33
N ILE A 144 15.03 -6.31 -13.84
CA ILE A 144 14.38 -7.49 -13.28
C ILE A 144 14.03 -8.48 -14.38
N LYS A 145 13.91 -9.75 -14.03
CA LYS A 145 13.41 -10.78 -14.94
C LYS A 145 12.24 -11.51 -14.31
N ASN A 146 11.34 -12.01 -15.15
CA ASN A 146 10.30 -12.92 -14.68
C ASN A 146 10.74 -14.38 -14.79
N TYR A 147 9.90 -15.28 -14.28
CA TYR A 147 10.10 -16.72 -14.26
C TYR A 147 10.31 -17.32 -15.66
N SER A 148 9.70 -16.73 -16.70
CA SER A 148 9.91 -17.10 -18.11
C SER A 148 11.16 -16.48 -18.76
N ASP A 149 12.06 -15.88 -17.99
CA ASP A 149 13.28 -15.18 -18.43
C ASP A 149 13.05 -13.95 -19.34
N THR A 150 11.85 -13.36 -19.34
CA THR A 150 11.67 -12.03 -19.94
C THR A 150 12.37 -11.01 -19.06
N HIS A 151 13.21 -10.17 -19.68
CA HIS A 151 13.97 -9.13 -19.00
C HIS A 151 13.28 -7.77 -19.13
N PHE A 152 13.19 -7.05 -18.02
CA PHE A 152 12.64 -5.71 -17.94
C PHE A 152 13.74 -4.77 -17.47
N LEU A 153 13.98 -3.71 -18.24
CA LEU A 153 14.74 -2.55 -17.79
C LEU A 153 13.73 -1.43 -17.53
N ILE A 154 13.60 -1.06 -16.26
CA ILE A 154 12.50 -0.22 -15.78
C ILE A 154 13.03 1.01 -15.08
N ARG A 155 12.28 2.10 -15.23
CA ARG A 155 12.37 3.28 -14.36
C ARG A 155 11.06 3.44 -13.61
N ILE A 156 11.16 3.67 -12.32
CA ILE A 156 10.06 3.97 -11.42
C ILE A 156 10.22 5.42 -11.01
N ASP A 157 9.23 6.24 -11.37
CA ASP A 157 9.09 7.60 -10.88
C ASP A 157 7.89 7.63 -9.92
N ARG A 158 8.12 8.09 -8.69
CA ARG A 158 7.09 8.17 -7.66
C ARG A 158 7.02 9.56 -7.07
N THR A 159 5.83 10.12 -6.97
CA THR A 159 5.60 11.42 -6.33
C THR A 159 4.63 11.24 -5.17
N VAL A 160 4.89 11.91 -4.05
CA VAL A 160 3.96 12.01 -2.92
C VAL A 160 3.63 13.49 -2.71
N ARG A 161 2.34 13.85 -2.76
CA ARG A 161 1.83 15.22 -2.61
C ARG A 161 0.88 15.33 -1.43
N LEU A 162 1.15 16.24 -0.50
CA LEU A 162 0.18 16.65 0.52
C LEU A 162 -0.82 17.62 -0.12
N LEU A 163 -2.11 17.27 -0.09
CA LEU A 163 -3.17 18.09 -0.66
C LEU A 163 -3.57 19.22 0.30
N ASP A 164 -3.97 20.35 -0.26
CA ASP A 164 -4.59 21.42 0.53
C ASP A 164 -6.10 21.28 0.49
N ARG A 165 -6.76 22.11 1.29
CA ARG A 165 -8.20 22.03 1.46
C ARG A 165 -8.98 22.31 0.18
N SER A 166 -8.50 23.23 -0.66
CA SER A 166 -9.10 23.50 -1.97
C SER A 166 -9.03 22.29 -2.89
N SER A 167 -7.86 21.64 -2.98
CA SER A 167 -7.71 20.42 -3.79
C SER A 167 -8.57 19.28 -3.26
N ILE A 168 -8.73 19.17 -1.94
CA ILE A 168 -9.60 18.15 -1.33
C ILE A 168 -11.07 18.42 -1.64
N ASP A 169 -11.53 19.66 -1.49
CA ASP A 169 -12.91 20.04 -1.78
C ASP A 169 -13.27 19.77 -3.25
N GLU A 170 -12.34 20.05 -4.17
CA GLU A 170 -12.47 19.75 -5.60
C GLU A 170 -12.50 18.25 -5.88
N LEU A 171 -11.57 17.48 -5.31
CA LEU A 171 -11.48 16.03 -5.51
C LEU A 171 -12.74 15.30 -5.02
N LEU A 172 -13.30 15.74 -3.89
CA LEU A 172 -14.48 15.15 -3.28
C LEU A 172 -15.80 15.72 -3.84
N ASP A 173 -15.74 16.75 -4.68
CA ASP A 173 -16.90 17.53 -5.15
C ASP A 173 -17.81 18.00 -3.99
N VAL A 174 -17.19 18.44 -2.89
CA VAL A 174 -17.90 18.92 -1.69
C VAL A 174 -17.06 19.95 -0.94
N LYS A 175 -17.70 21.01 -0.44
CA LYS A 175 -17.03 21.94 0.50
C LYS A 175 -17.11 21.41 1.92
N LEU A 176 -15.99 20.98 2.47
CA LEU A 176 -15.95 20.50 3.84
C LEU A 176 -16.13 21.68 4.83
N PRO A 177 -16.90 21.53 5.92
CA PRO A 177 -16.98 22.57 6.96
C PRO A 177 -15.61 22.85 7.59
N PRO A 178 -15.25 24.11 7.94
CA PRO A 178 -13.97 24.44 8.56
C PRO A 178 -13.67 23.72 9.89
N SER A 179 -14.71 23.19 10.56
CA SER A 179 -14.61 22.43 11.79
C SER A 179 -14.10 21.00 11.61
N ILE A 180 -13.92 20.53 10.36
CA ILE A 180 -13.37 19.22 10.07
C ILE A 180 -11.86 19.34 9.89
N ASP A 181 -11.11 18.76 10.83
CA ASP A 181 -9.69 18.48 10.69
C ASP A 181 -9.49 17.38 9.64
N ILE A 182 -8.57 17.60 8.70
CA ILE A 182 -8.40 16.73 7.55
C ILE A 182 -6.95 16.63 7.11
N VAL A 183 -6.54 15.43 6.69
CA VAL A 183 -5.31 15.18 5.96
C VAL A 183 -5.65 14.38 4.71
N ALA A 184 -5.05 14.74 3.59
CA ALA A 184 -5.11 13.96 2.37
C ALA A 184 -3.79 14.09 1.63
N TYR A 185 -3.39 13.01 0.97
CA TYR A 185 -2.24 13.01 0.09
C TYR A 185 -2.56 12.18 -1.14
N GLU A 186 -1.79 12.44 -2.19
CA GLU A 186 -1.82 11.71 -3.44
C GLU A 186 -0.45 11.05 -3.66
N THR A 187 -0.46 9.84 -4.21
CA THR A 187 0.75 9.27 -4.81
C THR A 187 0.57 9.02 -6.29
N GLU A 188 1.53 9.49 -7.08
CA GLU A 188 1.62 9.21 -8.51
C GLU A 188 2.76 8.23 -8.74
N ASN A 189 2.49 7.15 -9.45
CA ASN A 189 3.42 6.03 -9.59
C ASN A 189 3.52 5.64 -11.07
N ILE A 190 4.65 5.97 -11.70
CA ILE A 190 4.87 5.76 -13.12
C ILE A 190 5.94 4.69 -13.30
N LEU A 191 5.59 3.63 -14.02
CA LEU A 191 6.51 2.58 -14.43
C LEU A 191 6.81 2.74 -15.92
N THR A 192 8.06 3.06 -16.26
CA THR A 192 8.51 3.30 -17.63
C THR A 192 9.38 2.14 -18.11
N ASN A 193 9.10 1.63 -19.31
CA ASN A 193 10.05 0.78 -20.02
C ASN A 193 11.18 1.64 -20.59
N ILE A 194 12.39 1.44 -20.10
CA ILE A 194 13.59 2.14 -20.58
C ILE A 194 14.54 1.21 -21.33
N GLY A 195 14.11 -0.03 -21.61
CA GLY A 195 14.85 -0.97 -22.46
C GLY A 195 14.48 -0.85 -23.94
N ASP A 196 15.27 -1.51 -24.78
CA ASP A 196 15.11 -1.46 -26.25
C ASP A 196 13.97 -2.33 -26.78
N ALA A 197 13.43 -3.23 -25.96
CA ALA A 197 12.38 -4.17 -26.34
C ALA A 197 11.03 -3.75 -25.76
N ALA A 198 9.99 -3.72 -26.61
CA ALA A 198 8.63 -3.46 -26.17
C ALA A 198 8.10 -4.58 -25.26
N TRP A 199 7.33 -4.21 -24.24
CA TRP A 199 6.61 -5.19 -23.42
C TRP A 199 5.43 -5.76 -24.21
N THR A 200 5.26 -7.07 -24.14
CA THR A 200 4.20 -7.77 -24.86
C THR A 200 3.52 -8.76 -23.93
N LYS A 201 2.25 -9.08 -24.22
CA LYS A 201 1.52 -10.11 -23.45
C LYS A 201 2.24 -11.46 -23.46
N HIS A 202 2.94 -11.79 -24.55
CA HIS A 202 3.71 -13.04 -24.67
C HIS A 202 4.91 -13.07 -23.71
N GLY A 203 5.62 -11.95 -23.53
CA GLY A 203 6.72 -11.84 -22.58
C GLY A 203 6.27 -11.71 -21.12
N GLY A 204 4.98 -11.47 -20.89
CA GLY A 204 4.46 -11.08 -19.59
C GLY A 204 4.53 -9.57 -19.37
N LEU A 205 3.59 -9.05 -18.58
CA LEU A 205 3.48 -7.63 -18.25
C LEU A 205 3.62 -7.46 -16.75
N LEU A 206 4.21 -6.34 -16.34
CA LEU A 206 4.25 -5.91 -14.95
C LEU A 206 2.97 -5.14 -14.61
N SER A 207 2.50 -5.28 -13.38
CA SER A 207 1.39 -4.49 -12.84
C SER A 207 1.85 -3.73 -11.60
N ILE A 208 1.34 -2.50 -11.43
CA ILE A 208 1.58 -1.70 -10.22
C ILE A 208 0.47 -1.99 -9.23
N TRP A 209 0.84 -2.33 -7.99
CA TRP A 209 -0.08 -2.39 -6.86
C TRP A 209 0.32 -1.34 -5.82
N ILE A 210 -0.67 -0.69 -5.22
CA ILE A 210 -0.46 0.21 -4.08
C ILE A 210 -1.10 -0.43 -2.87
N LEU A 211 -0.29 -0.72 -1.86
CA LEU A 211 -0.70 -1.48 -0.67
C LEU A 211 -0.73 -0.56 0.55
N GLY A 212 -1.91 -0.40 1.14
CA GLY A 212 -2.09 0.34 2.39
C GLY A 212 -2.26 -0.59 3.59
N MET A 213 -1.50 -0.33 4.65
CA MET A 213 -1.55 -1.02 5.93
C MET A 213 -1.93 -0.01 7.00
N TYR A 214 -3.18 -0.06 7.44
CA TYR A 214 -3.74 0.86 8.43
C TYR A 214 -3.85 0.21 9.79
N LYS A 215 -3.88 1.04 10.83
CA LYS A 215 -4.28 0.58 12.18
C LYS A 215 -5.71 0.06 12.13
N HIS A 216 -6.00 -0.96 12.92
CA HIS A 216 -7.32 -1.55 13.03
C HIS A 216 -7.79 -1.55 14.49
N SER A 217 -9.09 -1.65 14.67
CA SER A 217 -9.79 -1.98 15.91
C SER A 217 -10.66 -3.21 15.68
N THR A 218 -11.30 -3.71 16.73
CA THR A 218 -12.26 -4.81 16.61
C THR A 218 -13.47 -4.48 15.74
N ASP A 219 -13.71 -3.21 15.47
CA ASP A 219 -14.89 -2.71 14.75
C ASP A 219 -14.53 -2.17 13.36
N THR A 220 -13.26 -2.29 12.93
CA THR A 220 -12.83 -1.81 11.62
C THR A 220 -13.57 -2.52 10.50
N THR A 221 -14.22 -1.74 9.65
CA THR A 221 -14.95 -2.21 8.47
C THR A 221 -14.47 -1.45 7.25
N VAL A 222 -14.05 -2.19 6.22
CA VAL A 222 -13.75 -1.64 4.90
C VAL A 222 -15.04 -1.57 4.11
N LEU A 223 -15.30 -0.40 3.53
CA LEU A 223 -16.45 -0.15 2.65
C LEU A 223 -15.95 -0.07 1.22
N VAL A 224 -16.45 -0.95 0.35
CA VAL A 224 -16.07 -0.99 -1.06
C VAL A 224 -17.31 -0.79 -1.93
N PRO A 225 -17.56 0.44 -2.40
CA PRO A 225 -18.60 0.72 -3.38
C PRO A 225 -18.31 -0.03 -4.68
N TYR A 226 -19.35 -0.61 -5.30
CA TYR A 226 -19.23 -1.30 -6.58
C TYR A 226 -20.31 -0.85 -7.59
N VAL A 227 -20.11 -1.21 -8.85
CA VAL A 227 -21.08 -1.03 -9.94
C VAL A 227 -22.08 -2.18 -9.91
N GLU A 228 -23.34 -1.85 -9.62
CA GLU A 228 -24.46 -2.80 -9.63
C GLU A 228 -24.85 -3.18 -11.06
N GLY A 229 -25.43 -4.36 -11.25
CA GLY A 229 -25.81 -4.91 -12.56
C GLY A 229 -25.61 -6.42 -12.65
N ASP A 230 -25.99 -7.00 -13.78
CA ASP A 230 -25.96 -8.45 -14.02
C ASP A 230 -24.55 -9.02 -13.91
N GLU A 231 -24.43 -10.19 -13.27
CA GLU A 231 -23.15 -10.92 -13.16
C GLU A 231 -22.68 -11.47 -14.50
N ALA A 232 -23.58 -11.78 -15.43
CA ALA A 232 -23.20 -12.22 -16.77
C ALA A 232 -22.39 -11.15 -17.53
N ASP A 233 -22.69 -9.87 -17.29
CA ASP A 233 -22.06 -8.74 -17.98
C ASP A 233 -20.82 -8.21 -17.24
N LEU A 234 -20.93 -8.10 -15.91
CA LEU A 234 -19.95 -7.42 -15.05
C LEU A 234 -19.05 -8.39 -14.26
N GLY A 235 -19.37 -9.68 -14.28
CA GLY A 235 -18.76 -10.70 -13.42
C GLY A 235 -19.33 -10.69 -11.99
N PRO A 236 -18.83 -11.59 -11.13
CA PRO A 236 -19.29 -11.68 -9.74
C PRO A 236 -19.06 -10.35 -9.01
N ILE A 237 -19.91 -10.04 -8.04
CA ILE A 237 -19.80 -8.79 -7.27
C ILE A 237 -18.46 -8.72 -6.52
N VAL A 238 -18.04 -9.84 -5.92
CA VAL A 238 -16.82 -9.95 -5.13
C VAL A 238 -16.20 -11.32 -5.35
N ASN A 239 -14.88 -11.36 -5.53
CA ASN A 239 -14.09 -12.59 -5.42
C ASN A 239 -13.54 -12.66 -4.00
N ALA A 240 -13.89 -13.71 -3.25
CA ALA A 240 -13.48 -13.91 -1.87
C ALA A 240 -12.59 -15.15 -1.67
N ASP A 241 -12.19 -15.85 -2.74
CA ASP A 241 -11.62 -17.21 -2.64
C ASP A 241 -10.08 -17.23 -2.68
N TYR A 242 -9.42 -16.09 -2.51
CA TYR A 242 -7.97 -15.97 -2.62
C TYR A 242 -7.20 -16.79 -1.56
N PHE A 243 -7.74 -16.89 -0.35
CA PHE A 243 -7.11 -17.60 0.78
C PHE A 243 -8.06 -18.60 1.45
N GLY A 244 -9.05 -19.08 0.68
CA GLY A 244 -10.23 -19.79 1.20
C GLY A 244 -11.43 -18.87 1.41
N GLU A 245 -12.58 -19.47 1.67
CA GLU A 245 -13.86 -18.76 1.79
C GLU A 245 -13.85 -17.75 2.95
N VAL A 246 -14.33 -16.53 2.68
CA VAL A 246 -14.50 -15.51 3.72
C VAL A 246 -15.81 -15.75 4.47
N PRO A 247 -15.78 -15.91 5.81
CA PRO A 247 -17.00 -16.16 6.59
C PRO A 247 -18.07 -15.08 6.38
N ALA A 248 -19.34 -15.49 6.33
CA ALA A 248 -20.48 -14.61 6.04
C ALA A 248 -20.67 -13.48 7.07
N GLU A 249 -20.23 -13.68 8.31
CA GLU A 249 -20.25 -12.64 9.34
C GLU A 249 -19.19 -11.55 9.11
N ARG A 250 -18.17 -11.82 8.28
CA ARG A 250 -17.06 -10.90 7.95
C ARG A 250 -17.21 -10.22 6.59
N LEU A 251 -18.13 -10.67 5.74
CA LEU A 251 -18.34 -10.11 4.41
C LEU A 251 -19.84 -9.99 4.10
N ARG A 252 -20.32 -8.75 3.93
CA ARG A 252 -21.71 -8.48 3.60
C ARG A 252 -21.80 -7.58 2.38
N VAL A 253 -22.60 -7.98 1.40
CA VAL A 253 -22.86 -7.19 0.19
C VAL A 253 -24.30 -6.69 0.25
N LYS A 254 -24.47 -5.36 0.28
CA LYS A 254 -25.80 -4.75 0.30
C LYS A 254 -25.77 -3.29 -0.14
N ASP A 255 -26.78 -2.86 -0.89
CA ASP A 255 -27.02 -1.47 -1.28
C ASP A 255 -25.82 -0.86 -2.04
N GLY A 256 -25.30 -1.60 -3.03
CA GLY A 256 -24.16 -1.16 -3.84
C GLY A 256 -22.82 -1.03 -3.09
N VAL A 257 -22.71 -1.56 -1.86
CA VAL A 257 -21.50 -1.50 -1.03
C VAL A 257 -21.18 -2.87 -0.42
N ILE A 258 -19.94 -3.30 -0.61
CA ILE A 258 -19.35 -4.44 0.10
C ILE A 258 -18.81 -3.94 1.45
N ARG A 259 -19.16 -4.64 2.53
CA ARG A 259 -18.69 -4.38 3.90
C ARG A 259 -17.85 -5.56 4.33
N PHE A 260 -16.58 -5.30 4.58
CA PHE A 260 -15.59 -6.33 4.88
C PHE A 260 -14.91 -6.04 6.22
N SER A 261 -14.99 -6.99 7.16
CA SER A 261 -14.37 -6.86 8.48
C SER A 261 -12.85 -6.94 8.37
N ALA A 262 -12.17 -5.90 8.86
CA ALA A 262 -10.72 -5.81 8.92
C ALA A 262 -10.23 -5.66 10.37
N ASP A 263 -10.76 -6.51 11.26
CA ASP A 263 -10.51 -6.50 12.71
C ASP A 263 -9.14 -7.01 13.16
N GLY A 264 -8.27 -7.39 12.20
CA GLY A 264 -6.95 -7.97 12.44
C GLY A 264 -6.94 -9.38 13.03
N LYS A 265 -8.11 -10.03 13.20
CA LYS A 265 -8.22 -11.38 13.79
C LYS A 265 -8.31 -12.50 12.76
N TYR A 266 -8.54 -12.16 11.50
CA TYR A 266 -8.70 -13.14 10.42
C TYR A 266 -8.00 -12.66 9.15
N ARG A 267 -7.13 -13.52 8.60
CA ARG A 267 -6.44 -13.24 7.33
C ARG A 267 -7.32 -13.69 6.18
N SER A 268 -7.77 -12.74 5.37
CA SER A 268 -8.54 -12.98 4.16
C SER A 268 -8.23 -11.91 3.11
N LYS A 269 -8.76 -12.10 1.90
CA LYS A 269 -8.64 -11.14 0.80
C LYS A 269 -9.90 -11.21 -0.04
N ILE A 270 -10.38 -10.04 -0.42
CA ILE A 270 -11.43 -9.88 -1.42
C ILE A 270 -10.87 -9.13 -2.62
N GLY A 271 -11.53 -9.26 -3.77
CA GLY A 271 -11.23 -8.50 -4.98
C GLY A 271 -12.48 -8.18 -5.76
N LEU A 272 -12.44 -7.10 -6.53
CA LEU A 272 -13.48 -6.73 -7.48
C LEU A 272 -12.91 -6.86 -8.89
N SER A 273 -13.78 -7.12 -9.86
CA SER A 273 -13.38 -7.02 -11.27
C SER A 273 -13.24 -5.55 -11.68
N PRO A 274 -12.44 -5.24 -12.72
CA PRO A 274 -12.37 -3.88 -13.26
C PRO A 274 -13.73 -3.32 -13.71
N LYS A 275 -14.66 -4.19 -14.12
CA LYS A 275 -16.02 -3.80 -14.50
C LYS A 275 -16.93 -3.47 -13.30
N ARG A 276 -16.61 -4.01 -12.12
CA ARG A 276 -17.34 -3.77 -10.86
C ARG A 276 -16.72 -2.62 -10.05
N ALA A 277 -15.43 -2.35 -10.21
CA ALA A 277 -14.72 -1.34 -9.44
C ALA A 277 -15.19 0.09 -9.77
N LYS A 278 -15.36 0.91 -8.74
CA LYS A 278 -15.50 2.37 -8.85
C LYS A 278 -14.14 3.04 -8.62
N SER A 279 -14.04 4.33 -8.93
CA SER A 279 -12.82 5.15 -8.73
C SER A 279 -12.49 5.49 -7.27
N ILE A 280 -12.86 4.61 -6.32
CA ILE A 280 -12.69 4.82 -4.87
C ILE A 280 -11.78 3.74 -4.28
N LEU A 281 -12.08 2.47 -4.53
CA LEU A 281 -11.31 1.33 -3.99
C LEU A 281 -11.47 0.13 -4.92
N GLY A 282 -10.35 -0.37 -5.45
CA GLY A 282 -10.30 -1.47 -6.40
C GLY A 282 -9.18 -1.29 -7.42
N SER A 283 -8.80 -2.37 -8.09
CA SER A 283 -7.81 -2.40 -9.19
C SER A 283 -8.32 -3.26 -10.34
#